data_AF-A0A352Q2E4-F1
#
_entry.id   AF-A0A352Q2E4-F1
#
_cell.length_a   1.000
_cell.length_b   1.000
_cell.length_c   1.000
_cell.angle_alpha   90.00
_cell.angle_beta   90.00
_cell.angle_gamma   90.00
#
_symmetry.space_group_name_H-M   'P 1'
#
loop_
_entity.id
_entity.type
_entity.pdbx_description
1 polymer ?
#
loop_
_entity_poly.entity_id
_entity_poly.type
_entity_poly.pdbx_seq_one_letter_code
_entity_poly.pdbx_strand_id
1 'polypeptide(L)'
;MGLFLDDIAISHGFLQPLTTAFSVISLIGLASLLLYGLLRNKLPWVVLGLSWFFIGHLIESTVLPLELAFEHRNYTPSFGVVLFVVIATYKLLNRANARRSVVLLAAILPPITLAAATHVRAGQWSSRDTLTALEVLHHPTSPRALRARGLALEIQGRPDEAYDFHRRSAELDTQNLSGLIRMRGILNLASYALDQGTIDPEPLPPTDDPANITYLSAITLHPEYLNNMAKAVEEELLRRVREEKKDSGTIMALQSLAGCVASIDLSCRTSSPLAKLLIETLLQSENLSNTERAHLNYNLARMAMHFEDWEDAETHLDHAIDAKLIDLQMLVALADVQIQLGKINEATRTIERYRSSDTQPTFRRDVLQQLENNLTNRPEN
;
A
#
# COMPACT_ATOMS: atom_id res chain seq x y z
N MET A 1 17.17 -8.88 2.37
CA MET A 1 16.71 -7.58 1.89
C MET A 1 15.34 -7.76 1.28
N GLY A 2 14.39 -7.01 1.82
CA GLY A 2 12.97 -7.16 1.55
C GLY A 2 12.33 -5.78 1.42
N LEU A 3 11.30 -5.70 0.58
CA LEU A 3 10.47 -4.52 0.42
C LEU A 3 9.59 -4.28 1.65
N PHE A 4 9.16 -5.35 2.30
CA PHE A 4 8.31 -5.31 3.49
C PHE A 4 9.10 -5.73 4.72
N LEU A 5 9.24 -4.81 5.67
CA LEU A 5 10.03 -4.97 6.90
C LEU A 5 9.18 -4.72 8.16
N ASP A 6 7.87 -4.88 8.01
CA ASP A 6 6.85 -4.72 9.05
C ASP A 6 6.83 -5.89 10.06
N ASP A 7 7.57 -6.97 9.78
CA ASP A 7 7.75 -8.12 10.68
C ASP A 7 8.99 -8.01 11.58
N ILE A 8 9.72 -6.89 11.54
CA ILE A 8 10.84 -6.63 12.44
C ILE A 8 10.32 -6.44 13.87
N ALA A 9 10.87 -7.20 14.81
CA ALA A 9 10.51 -7.12 16.22
C ALA A 9 10.76 -5.72 16.79
N ILE A 10 9.71 -5.10 17.34
CA ILE A 10 9.79 -3.81 18.02
C ILE A 10 10.59 -3.97 19.31
N SER A 11 11.53 -3.06 19.53
CA SER A 11 12.32 -3.04 20.77
C SER A 11 11.49 -2.47 21.90
N HIS A 12 11.25 -3.28 22.93
CA HIS A 12 10.55 -2.88 24.16
C HIS A 12 11.51 -2.65 25.34
N GLY A 13 12.80 -2.95 25.14
CA GLY A 13 13.85 -2.70 26.12
C GLY A 13 15.23 -3.02 25.57
N PHE A 14 16.28 -2.74 26.34
CA PHE A 14 17.67 -2.91 25.89
C PHE A 14 18.07 -4.35 25.57
N LEU A 15 17.43 -5.35 26.19
CA LEU A 15 17.70 -6.78 25.99
C LEU A 15 16.56 -7.50 25.25
N GLN A 16 15.51 -6.79 24.84
CA GLN A 16 14.32 -7.35 24.22
C GLN A 16 14.01 -6.59 22.92
N PRO A 17 14.41 -7.12 21.75
CA PRO A 17 15.24 -8.32 21.52
C PRO A 17 16.74 -8.13 21.87
N LEU A 18 17.52 -9.21 21.97
CA LEU A 18 18.98 -9.15 22.20
C LEU A 18 19.73 -8.37 21.11
N THR A 19 19.16 -8.30 19.91
CA THR A 19 19.68 -7.49 18.81
C THR A 19 19.70 -6.01 19.15
N THR A 20 18.82 -5.52 20.02
CA THR A 20 18.85 -4.15 20.53
C THR A 20 20.14 -3.89 21.30
N ALA A 21 20.55 -4.81 22.18
CA ALA A 21 21.78 -4.66 22.95
C ALA A 21 23.00 -4.58 22.03
N PHE A 22 23.11 -5.48 21.05
CA PHE A 22 24.19 -5.45 20.07
C PHE A 22 24.19 -4.18 19.23
N SER A 23 23.00 -3.68 18.85
CA SER A 23 22.86 -2.43 18.12
C SER A 23 23.33 -1.23 18.94
N VAL A 24 22.91 -1.14 20.21
CA VAL A 24 23.34 -0.08 21.13
C VAL A 24 24.85 -0.13 21.38
N ILE A 25 25.41 -1.31 21.63
CA ILE A 25 26.86 -1.48 21.81
C ILE A 25 27.61 -1.05 20.55
N SER A 26 27.12 -1.42 19.36
CA SER A 26 27.72 -1.04 18.09
C SER A 26 27.67 0.48 17.88
N LEU A 27 26.54 1.12 18.17
CA LEU A 27 26.38 2.57 18.07
C LEU A 27 27.28 3.32 19.06
N ILE A 28 27.36 2.87 20.32
CA ILE A 28 28.28 3.43 21.33
C ILE A 28 29.74 3.26 20.88
N GLY A 29 30.09 2.11 20.32
CA GLY A 29 31.42 1.85 19.78
C GLY A 29 31.78 2.80 18.63
N LEU A 30 30.88 2.98 17.66
CA LEU A 30 31.07 3.91 16.55
C LEU A 30 31.14 5.37 17.03
N ALA A 31 30.28 5.78 17.97
CA ALA A 31 30.30 7.13 18.53
C ALA A 31 31.59 7.39 19.32
N SER A 32 32.06 6.41 20.10
CA SER A 32 33.33 6.50 20.84
C SER A 32 34.52 6.61 19.89
N LEU A 33 34.51 5.86 18.78
CA LEU A 33 35.54 5.91 17.76
C LEU A 33 35.55 7.27 17.03
N LEU A 34 34.38 7.82 16.73
CA LEU A 34 34.23 9.16 16.18
C LEU A 34 34.79 10.22 17.14
N LEU A 35 34.40 10.18 18.42
CA LEU A 35 34.90 11.11 19.44
C LEU A 35 36.41 11.01 19.61
N TYR A 36 36.95 9.79 19.65
CA TYR A 36 38.40 9.57 19.67
C TYR A 36 39.10 10.18 18.45
N GLY A 37 38.52 10.01 17.25
CA GLY A 37 39.02 10.60 16.01
C GLY A 37 39.06 12.13 16.06
N LEU A 38 38.00 12.76 16.59
CA LEU A 38 37.90 14.21 16.80
C LEU A 38 38.95 14.72 17.80
N LEU A 39 39.09 14.04 18.95
CA LEU A 39 40.02 14.46 20.01
C LEU A 39 41.50 14.30 19.61
N ARG A 40 41.82 13.30 18.77
CA ARG A 40 43.22 13.00 18.40
C ARG A 40 43.71 13.79 17.19
N ASN A 41 42.84 14.47 16.44
CA ASN A 41 43.15 15.26 15.22
C ASN A 41 44.03 14.56 14.15
N LYS A 42 44.22 13.24 14.25
CA LYS A 42 45.11 12.45 13.38
C LYS A 42 44.35 11.45 12.49
N LEU A 43 43.03 11.41 12.60
CA LEU A 43 42.17 10.43 11.93
C LEU A 43 41.01 11.11 11.15
N PRO A 44 41.30 12.06 10.23
CA PRO A 44 40.26 12.82 9.53
C PRO A 44 39.30 11.94 8.72
N TRP A 45 39.78 10.80 8.23
CA TRP A 45 38.96 9.82 7.50
C TRP A 45 37.97 9.06 8.40
N VAL A 46 38.32 8.83 9.67
CA VAL A 46 37.41 8.24 10.67
C VAL A 46 36.29 9.22 10.97
N VAL A 47 36.67 10.47 11.20
CA VAL A 47 35.73 11.56 11.45
C VAL A 47 34.79 11.72 10.26
N LEU A 48 35.33 11.84 9.05
CA LEU A 48 34.52 12.00 7.84
C LEU A 48 33.52 10.85 7.64
N GLY A 49 33.98 9.59 7.69
CA GLY A 49 33.11 8.44 7.43
C GLY A 49 32.02 8.26 8.47
N LEU A 50 32.37 8.38 9.76
CA LEU A 50 31.39 8.21 10.84
C LEU A 50 30.47 9.41 10.99
N SER A 51 30.97 10.64 10.83
CA SER A 51 30.12 11.83 10.79
C SER A 51 29.12 11.76 9.62
N TRP A 52 29.55 11.29 8.44
CA TRP A 52 28.64 11.09 7.31
C TRP A 52 27.52 10.09 7.65
N PHE A 53 27.85 8.98 8.30
CA PHE A 53 26.88 7.99 8.74
C PHE A 53 25.86 8.57 9.74
N PHE A 54 26.32 9.27 10.78
CA PHE A 54 25.45 9.83 11.80
C PHE A 54 24.61 11.02 11.28
N ILE A 55 25.20 11.91 10.47
CA ILE A 55 24.48 13.04 9.87
C ILE A 55 23.42 12.55 8.88
N GLY A 56 23.76 11.57 8.04
CA GLY A 56 22.80 10.99 7.10
C GLY A 56 21.58 10.39 7.81
N HIS A 57 21.80 9.68 8.92
CA HIS A 57 20.70 9.14 9.73
C HIS A 57 19.95 10.22 10.52
N LEU A 58 20.60 11.33 10.88
CA LEU A 58 19.92 12.44 11.56
C LEU A 58 18.87 13.10 10.67
N ILE A 59 19.12 13.18 9.36
CA ILE A 59 18.17 13.72 8.38
C ILE A 59 16.94 12.81 8.22
N GLU A 60 17.15 11.49 8.25
CA GLU A 60 16.07 10.50 8.11
C GLU A 60 15.30 10.26 9.41
N SER A 61 15.91 10.51 10.57
CA SER A 61 15.31 10.32 11.90
C SER A 61 14.52 11.56 12.34
N THR A 62 13.43 11.84 11.64
CA THR A 62 12.52 12.93 12.00
C THR A 62 11.50 12.50 13.06
N VAL A 63 10.80 13.46 13.67
CA VAL A 63 9.76 13.23 14.71
C VAL A 63 8.49 12.57 14.14
N LEU A 64 8.37 12.47 12.81
CA LEU A 64 7.21 11.87 12.16
C LEU A 64 7.29 10.34 12.30
N PRO A 65 6.28 9.68 12.90
CA PRO A 65 6.25 8.23 13.06
C PRO A 65 6.02 7.58 11.69
N LEU A 66 7.11 7.33 10.98
CA LEU A 66 7.13 6.56 9.75
C LEU A 66 7.38 5.07 10.09
N GLU A 67 7.30 4.20 9.09
CA GLU A 67 7.64 2.78 9.24
C GLU A 67 8.99 2.59 9.93
N LEU A 68 9.06 1.54 10.75
CA LEU A 68 10.20 1.24 11.63
C LEU A 68 11.52 1.12 10.85
N ALA A 69 11.47 0.49 9.67
CA ALA A 69 12.64 0.27 8.85
C ALA A 69 12.33 0.39 7.36
N PHE A 70 13.26 0.99 6.64
CA PHE A 70 13.31 0.98 5.19
C PHE A 70 14.75 0.89 4.72
N GLU A 71 15.01 0.04 3.73
CA GLU A 71 16.36 -0.17 3.22
C GLU A 71 16.94 1.09 2.56
N HIS A 72 16.09 1.86 1.87
CA HIS A 72 16.50 3.08 1.16
C HIS A 72 17.05 4.17 2.09
N ARG A 73 16.66 4.17 3.37
CA ARG A 73 17.22 5.09 4.38
C ARG A 73 18.69 4.84 4.68
N ASN A 74 19.20 3.64 4.39
CA ASN A 74 20.60 3.30 4.60
C ASN A 74 21.49 3.62 3.40
N TYR A 75 20.95 3.94 2.22
CA TYR A 75 21.77 4.10 1.01
C TYR A 75 22.76 5.26 1.15
N THR A 76 22.26 6.46 1.49
CA THR A 76 23.11 7.64 1.66
C THR A 76 24.05 7.54 2.87
N PRO A 77 23.59 7.13 4.08
CA PRO A 77 24.48 7.03 5.24
C PRO A 77 25.54 5.93 5.12
N SER A 78 25.24 4.82 4.44
CA SER A 78 26.18 3.69 4.31
C SER A 78 27.47 4.06 3.56
N PHE A 79 27.42 5.07 2.69
CA PHE A 79 28.61 5.58 1.99
C PHE A 79 29.74 5.94 2.96
N GLY A 80 29.41 6.59 4.08
CA GLY A 80 30.38 6.97 5.11
C GLY A 80 31.06 5.77 5.76
N VAL A 81 30.28 4.72 6.05
CA VAL A 81 30.79 3.46 6.61
C VAL A 81 31.68 2.72 5.61
N VAL A 82 31.25 2.64 4.33
CA VAL A 82 32.03 2.01 3.26
C VAL A 82 33.37 2.73 3.09
N LEU A 83 33.37 4.07 3.05
CA LEU A 83 34.58 4.87 2.96
C LEU A 83 35.52 4.60 4.14
N PHE A 84 34.98 4.58 5.36
CA PHE A 84 35.73 4.24 6.57
C PHE A 84 36.38 2.85 6.47
N VAL A 85 35.61 1.82 6.09
CA VAL A 85 36.09 0.44 5.98
C VAL A 85 37.17 0.30 4.91
N VAL A 86 37.00 0.92 3.74
CA VAL A 86 37.99 0.87 2.64
C VAL A 86 39.32 1.47 3.07
N ILE A 87 39.29 2.67 3.67
CA ILE A 87 40.52 3.35 4.12
C ILE A 87 41.18 2.61 5.28
N ALA A 88 40.39 2.11 6.25
CA ALA A 88 40.90 1.32 7.36
C ALA A 88 41.59 0.05 6.88
N THR A 89 40.95 -0.69 5.97
CA THR A 89 41.48 -1.92 5.38
C THR A 89 42.79 -1.65 4.63
N TYR A 90 42.83 -0.62 3.80
CA TYR A 90 44.05 -0.23 3.08
C TYR A 90 45.20 0.10 4.05
N LYS A 91 44.95 0.93 5.07
CA LYS A 91 45.97 1.28 6.07
C LYS A 91 46.46 0.07 6.86
N LEU A 92 45.56 -0.84 7.23
CA LEU A 92 45.90 -2.06 7.95
C LEU A 92 46.78 -2.99 7.12
N LEU A 93 46.41 -3.24 5.85
CA LEU A 93 47.18 -4.07 4.93
C LEU A 93 48.57 -3.47 4.66
N ASN A 94 48.65 -2.15 4.50
CA ASN A 94 49.92 -1.46 4.32
C ASN A 94 50.82 -1.58 5.57
N ARG A 95 50.24 -1.38 6.77
CA ARG A 95 50.98 -1.53 8.04
C ARG A 95 51.46 -2.96 8.28
N ALA A 96 50.70 -3.95 7.83
CA ALA A 96 51.05 -5.36 7.92
C ALA A 96 52.04 -5.82 6.85
N ASN A 97 52.50 -4.94 5.94
CA ASN A 97 53.30 -5.28 4.77
C ASN A 97 52.70 -6.46 3.98
N ALA A 98 51.36 -6.44 3.81
CA ALA A 98 50.64 -7.51 3.14
C ALA A 98 51.17 -7.73 1.72
N ARG A 99 51.23 -9.00 1.28
CA ARG A 99 51.65 -9.34 -0.08
C ARG A 99 50.75 -8.65 -1.10
N ARG A 100 51.30 -8.25 -2.26
CA ARG A 100 50.55 -7.60 -3.35
C ARG A 100 49.30 -8.38 -3.76
N SER A 101 49.37 -9.72 -3.74
CA SER A 101 48.22 -10.59 -4.03
C SER A 101 47.05 -10.38 -3.04
N VAL A 102 47.34 -10.17 -1.75
CA VAL A 102 46.33 -9.93 -0.72
C VAL A 102 45.69 -8.56 -0.90
N VAL A 103 46.49 -7.53 -1.23
CA VAL A 103 45.98 -6.18 -1.50
C VAL A 103 45.07 -6.17 -2.74
N LEU A 104 45.49 -6.84 -3.82
CA LEU A 104 44.68 -6.97 -5.03
C LEU A 104 43.37 -7.73 -4.76
N LEU A 105 43.43 -8.81 -3.98
CA LEU A 105 42.24 -9.56 -3.59
C LEU A 105 41.27 -8.67 -2.78
N ALA A 106 41.77 -7.92 -1.79
CA ALA A 106 40.95 -7.01 -0.99
C ALA A 106 40.32 -5.87 -1.81
N ALA A 107 40.97 -5.45 -2.90
CA ALA A 107 40.45 -4.41 -3.79
C ALA A 107 39.41 -4.95 -4.80
N ILE A 108 39.59 -6.16 -5.30
CA ILE A 108 38.80 -6.73 -6.40
C ILE A 108 37.58 -7.52 -5.89
N LEU A 109 37.73 -8.24 -4.78
CA LEU A 109 36.69 -9.14 -4.28
C LEU A 109 35.39 -8.38 -3.92
N PRO A 110 35.41 -7.26 -3.16
CA PRO A 110 34.17 -6.58 -2.80
C PRO A 110 33.36 -6.09 -4.00
N PRO A 111 33.93 -5.37 -5.00
CA PRO A 111 33.20 -5.00 -6.21
C PRO A 111 32.61 -6.19 -6.97
N ILE A 112 33.33 -7.31 -7.09
CA ILE A 112 32.80 -8.51 -7.74
C ILE A 112 31.61 -9.07 -6.96
N THR A 113 31.71 -9.16 -5.63
CA THR A 113 30.61 -9.64 -4.79
C THR A 113 29.38 -8.73 -4.87
N LEU A 114 29.59 -7.41 -4.91
CA LEU A 114 28.51 -6.43 -5.07
C LEU A 114 27.88 -6.50 -6.46
N ALA A 115 28.68 -6.68 -7.51
CA ALA A 115 28.19 -6.86 -8.88
C ALA A 115 27.35 -8.14 -9.00
N ALA A 116 27.81 -9.24 -8.42
CA ALA A 116 27.07 -10.50 -8.38
C ALA A 116 25.76 -10.36 -7.57
N ALA A 117 25.81 -9.74 -6.38
CA ALA A 117 24.63 -9.47 -5.57
C ALA A 117 23.62 -8.57 -6.30
N THR A 118 24.11 -7.55 -7.03
CA THR A 118 23.29 -6.66 -7.84
C THR A 118 22.64 -7.42 -8.99
N HIS A 119 23.37 -8.30 -9.67
CA HIS A 119 22.83 -9.13 -10.75
C HIS A 119 21.72 -10.06 -10.25
N VAL A 120 21.93 -10.74 -9.12
CA VAL A 120 20.91 -11.57 -8.48
C VAL A 120 19.69 -10.71 -8.12
N ARG A 121 19.90 -9.53 -7.52
CA ARG A 121 18.79 -8.63 -7.18
C ARG A 121 18.04 -8.11 -8.40
N ALA A 122 18.71 -7.74 -9.48
CA ALA A 122 18.04 -7.36 -10.73
C ALA A 122 17.14 -8.50 -11.23
N GLY A 123 17.58 -9.76 -11.11
CA GLY A 123 16.76 -10.93 -11.40
C GLY A 123 15.50 -11.03 -10.54
N GLN A 124 15.59 -10.76 -9.23
CA GLN A 124 14.43 -10.78 -8.34
C GLN A 124 13.40 -9.68 -8.66
N TRP A 125 13.88 -8.50 -9.07
CA TRP A 125 13.02 -7.38 -9.48
C TRP A 125 12.50 -7.49 -10.92
N SER A 126 12.93 -8.50 -11.68
CA SER A 126 12.57 -8.66 -13.08
C SER A 126 11.09 -8.96 -13.31
N SER A 127 10.43 -9.60 -12.33
CA SER A 127 9.00 -9.90 -12.40
C SER A 127 8.33 -9.70 -11.04
N ARG A 128 7.07 -9.29 -11.06
CA ARG A 128 6.26 -9.13 -9.85
C ARG A 128 6.03 -10.47 -9.14
N ASP A 129 5.94 -11.56 -9.89
CA ASP A 129 5.79 -12.90 -9.32
C ASP A 129 7.00 -13.32 -8.49
N THR A 130 8.20 -13.27 -9.10
CA THR A 130 9.46 -13.62 -8.42
C THR A 130 9.68 -12.73 -7.21
N LEU A 131 9.45 -11.42 -7.34
CA LEU A 131 9.61 -10.47 -6.24
C LEU A 131 8.70 -10.86 -5.07
N THR A 132 7.39 -10.97 -5.29
CA THR A 132 6.43 -11.24 -4.20
C THR A 132 6.59 -12.61 -3.58
N ALA A 133 6.98 -13.63 -4.35
CA ALA A 133 7.29 -14.95 -3.81
C ALA A 133 8.51 -14.92 -2.86
N LEU A 134 9.56 -14.19 -3.23
CA LEU A 134 10.75 -14.03 -2.39
C LEU A 134 10.50 -13.16 -1.16
N GLU A 135 9.66 -12.13 -1.28
CA GLU A 135 9.24 -11.32 -0.13
C GLU A 135 8.53 -12.19 0.92
N VAL A 136 7.58 -13.04 0.52
CA VAL A 136 6.92 -13.95 1.46
C VAL A 136 7.89 -14.99 2.02
N LEU A 137 8.84 -15.49 1.22
CA LEU A 137 9.85 -16.43 1.70
C LEU A 137 10.73 -15.81 2.80
N HIS A 138 11.09 -14.54 2.66
CA HIS A 138 11.94 -13.83 3.61
C HIS A 138 11.16 -13.24 4.79
N HIS A 139 9.91 -12.83 4.57
CA HIS A 139 9.02 -12.16 5.51
C HIS A 139 7.64 -12.85 5.57
N PRO A 140 7.58 -14.12 6.02
CA PRO A 140 6.35 -14.93 5.96
C PRO A 140 5.23 -14.46 6.90
N THR A 141 5.58 -13.59 7.84
CA THR A 141 4.65 -12.98 8.80
C THR A 141 4.31 -11.53 8.46
N SER A 142 4.79 -10.99 7.33
CA SER A 142 4.40 -9.66 6.85
C SER A 142 3.03 -9.73 6.17
N PRO A 143 1.98 -9.11 6.74
CA PRO A 143 0.67 -9.02 6.08
C PRO A 143 0.78 -8.35 4.71
N ARG A 144 1.67 -7.37 4.56
CA ARG A 144 1.88 -6.66 3.29
C ARG A 144 2.52 -7.55 2.23
N ALA A 145 3.52 -8.35 2.59
CA ALA A 145 4.13 -9.32 1.67
C ALA A 145 3.11 -10.36 1.20
N LEU A 146 2.30 -10.87 2.14
CA LEU A 146 1.23 -11.83 1.84
C LEU A 146 0.18 -11.24 0.88
N ARG A 147 -0.31 -10.01 1.13
CA ARG A 147 -1.25 -9.33 0.21
C ARG A 147 -0.65 -9.10 -1.17
N ALA A 148 0.62 -8.70 -1.23
CA ALA A 148 1.31 -8.48 -2.50
C ALA A 148 1.43 -9.79 -3.30
N ARG A 149 1.71 -10.92 -2.63
CA ARG A 149 1.74 -12.25 -3.25
C ARG A 149 0.36 -12.69 -3.72
N GLY A 150 -0.68 -12.51 -2.90
CA GLY A 150 -2.07 -12.79 -3.29
C GLY A 150 -2.48 -12.01 -4.55
N LEU A 151 -2.16 -10.72 -4.60
CA LEU A 151 -2.41 -9.88 -5.79
C LEU A 151 -1.64 -10.38 -7.03
N ALA A 152 -0.39 -10.80 -6.87
CA ALA A 152 0.38 -11.33 -8.00
C ALA A 152 -0.22 -12.64 -8.54
N LEU A 153 -0.82 -13.47 -7.69
CA LEU A 153 -1.52 -14.70 -8.06
C LEU A 153 -2.88 -14.43 -8.73
N GLU A 154 -3.65 -13.44 -8.23
CA GLU A 154 -4.89 -12.98 -8.88
C GLU A 154 -4.62 -12.59 -10.34
N ILE A 155 -3.57 -11.79 -10.59
CA ILE A 155 -3.20 -11.34 -11.94
C ILE A 155 -2.81 -12.52 -12.85
N GLN A 156 -2.32 -13.62 -12.28
CA GLN A 156 -1.98 -14.85 -13.02
C GLN A 156 -3.18 -15.78 -13.23
N GLY A 157 -4.36 -15.44 -12.72
CA GLY A 157 -5.54 -16.31 -12.80
C GLY A 157 -5.49 -17.51 -11.85
N ARG A 158 -4.81 -17.37 -10.70
CA ARG A 158 -4.74 -18.40 -9.63
C ARG A 158 -5.46 -17.92 -8.35
N PRO A 159 -6.79 -17.72 -8.40
CA PRO A 159 -7.54 -17.07 -7.33
C PRO A 159 -7.68 -17.94 -6.06
N ASP A 160 -7.67 -19.26 -6.20
CA ASP A 160 -7.67 -20.25 -5.12
C ASP A 160 -6.43 -20.10 -4.22
N GLU A 161 -5.23 -20.07 -4.81
CA GLU A 161 -3.99 -19.85 -4.06
C GLU A 161 -3.92 -18.42 -3.52
N ALA A 162 -4.39 -17.44 -4.30
CA ALA A 162 -4.44 -16.05 -3.85
C ALA A 162 -5.28 -15.89 -2.58
N TYR A 163 -6.39 -16.65 -2.47
CA TYR A 163 -7.29 -16.62 -1.33
C TYR A 163 -6.55 -16.91 -0.02
N ASP A 164 -5.71 -17.96 0.00
CA ASP A 164 -4.97 -18.35 1.19
C ASP A 164 -3.96 -17.29 1.66
N PHE A 165 -3.32 -16.60 0.72
CA PHE A 165 -2.42 -15.49 1.05
C PHE A 165 -3.17 -14.31 1.65
N HIS A 166 -4.35 -13.96 1.12
CA HIS A 166 -5.18 -12.90 1.68
C HIS A 166 -5.79 -13.29 3.03
N ARG A 167 -6.20 -14.55 3.19
CA ARG A 167 -6.68 -15.13 4.46
C ARG A 167 -5.63 -15.02 5.55
N ARG A 168 -4.40 -15.48 5.28
CA ARG A 168 -3.28 -15.38 6.22
C ARG A 168 -2.88 -13.93 6.50
N SER A 169 -2.98 -13.04 5.50
CA SER A 169 -2.80 -11.61 5.77
C SER A 169 -3.88 -11.07 6.71
N ALA A 170 -5.15 -11.45 6.53
CA ALA A 170 -6.26 -10.97 7.36
C ALA A 170 -6.21 -11.54 8.78
N GLU A 171 -5.61 -12.72 8.95
CA GLU A 171 -5.28 -13.32 10.25
C GLU A 171 -4.24 -12.50 11.01
N LEU A 172 -3.15 -12.10 10.33
CA LEU A 172 -2.03 -11.38 10.94
C LEU A 172 -2.29 -9.88 11.14
N ASP A 173 -3.14 -9.27 10.33
CA ASP A 173 -3.45 -7.84 10.35
C ASP A 173 -4.95 -7.65 10.57
N THR A 174 -5.34 -7.46 11.83
CA THR A 174 -6.74 -7.34 12.23
C THR A 174 -7.35 -5.97 11.97
N GLN A 175 -6.53 -4.94 11.72
CA GLN A 175 -7.02 -3.57 11.54
C GLN A 175 -7.26 -3.22 10.06
N ASN A 176 -6.45 -3.79 9.17
CA ASN A 176 -6.52 -3.54 7.73
C ASN A 176 -7.60 -4.40 7.05
N LEU A 177 -8.42 -3.77 6.20
CA LEU A 177 -9.52 -4.46 5.50
C LEU A 177 -9.12 -5.07 4.15
N SER A 178 -7.93 -4.76 3.62
CA SER A 178 -7.53 -5.09 2.24
C SER A 178 -7.57 -6.59 1.95
N GLY A 179 -7.09 -7.42 2.88
CA GLY A 179 -7.09 -8.88 2.71
C GLY A 179 -8.52 -9.43 2.60
N LEU A 180 -9.42 -8.98 3.48
CA LEU A 180 -10.82 -9.40 3.47
C LEU A 180 -11.59 -8.88 2.25
N ILE A 181 -11.33 -7.63 1.81
CA ILE A 181 -11.92 -7.08 0.58
C ILE A 181 -11.51 -7.93 -0.63
N ARG A 182 -10.24 -8.32 -0.70
CA ARG A 182 -9.71 -9.20 -1.76
C ARG A 182 -10.35 -10.59 -1.72
N MET A 183 -10.44 -11.20 -0.53
CA MET A 183 -11.12 -12.48 -0.32
C MET A 183 -12.57 -12.41 -0.81
N ARG A 184 -13.31 -11.36 -0.43
CA ARG A 184 -14.70 -11.17 -0.87
C ARG A 184 -14.82 -11.08 -2.39
N GLY A 185 -13.88 -10.41 -3.05
CA GLY A 185 -13.82 -10.34 -4.52
C GLY A 185 -13.57 -11.70 -5.17
N ILE A 186 -12.65 -12.49 -4.63
CA ILE A 186 -12.39 -13.86 -5.10
C ILE A 186 -13.63 -14.74 -4.94
N LEU A 187 -14.33 -14.66 -3.81
CA LEU A 187 -15.56 -15.42 -3.58
C LEU A 187 -16.66 -15.04 -4.57
N ASN A 188 -16.83 -13.75 -4.89
CA ASN A 188 -17.78 -13.32 -5.93
C ASN A 188 -17.46 -13.92 -7.29
N LEU A 189 -16.18 -13.90 -7.68
CA LEU A 189 -15.74 -14.46 -8.95
C LEU A 189 -15.97 -15.98 -9.00
N ALA A 190 -15.66 -16.68 -7.92
CA ALA A 190 -15.88 -18.12 -7.80
C ALA A 190 -17.37 -18.49 -7.87
N SER A 191 -18.23 -17.77 -7.13
CA SER A 191 -19.68 -17.94 -7.19
C SER A 191 -20.22 -17.70 -8.60
N TYR A 192 -19.80 -16.61 -9.24
CA TYR A 192 -20.20 -16.33 -10.62
C TYR A 192 -19.77 -17.42 -11.59
N ALA A 193 -18.55 -17.95 -11.45
CA ALA A 193 -18.04 -19.00 -12.33
C ALA A 193 -18.79 -20.35 -12.14
N LEU A 194 -19.21 -20.68 -10.92
CA LEU A 194 -20.09 -21.83 -10.66
C LEU A 194 -21.48 -21.62 -11.26
N ASP A 195 -22.07 -20.42 -11.10
CA ASP A 195 -23.39 -20.10 -11.65
C ASP A 195 -23.42 -20.17 -13.18
N GLN A 196 -22.31 -19.82 -13.84
CA GLN A 196 -22.14 -19.96 -15.29
C GLN A 196 -21.79 -21.40 -15.73
N GLY A 197 -21.57 -22.33 -14.79
CA GLY A 197 -21.12 -23.69 -15.11
C GLY A 197 -19.72 -23.75 -15.74
N THR A 198 -18.87 -22.74 -15.47
CA THR A 198 -17.48 -22.69 -15.98
C THR A 198 -16.56 -23.63 -15.19
N ILE A 199 -16.90 -23.89 -13.94
CA ILE A 199 -16.22 -24.80 -13.02
C ILE A 199 -17.24 -25.75 -12.41
N ASP A 200 -16.83 -27.00 -12.20
CA ASP A 200 -17.66 -28.00 -11.52
C ASP A 200 -17.53 -27.85 -9.99
N PRO A 201 -18.62 -28.09 -9.24
CA PRO A 201 -18.58 -27.99 -7.79
C PRO A 201 -17.72 -29.08 -7.16
N GLU A 202 -16.87 -28.70 -6.22
CA GLU A 202 -16.09 -29.62 -5.41
C GLU A 202 -16.96 -30.35 -4.37
N PRO A 203 -16.63 -31.60 -4.01
CA PRO A 203 -17.30 -32.28 -2.91
C PRO A 203 -17.05 -31.54 -1.59
N LEU A 204 -18.08 -31.45 -0.74
CA LEU A 204 -17.95 -30.82 0.58
C LEU A 204 -16.88 -31.54 1.43
N PRO A 205 -16.05 -30.80 2.18
CA PRO A 205 -15.05 -31.41 3.03
C PRO A 205 -15.74 -32.25 4.12
N PRO A 206 -15.29 -33.48 4.40
CA PRO A 206 -15.96 -34.36 5.37
C PRO A 206 -15.85 -33.86 6.82
N THR A 207 -14.97 -32.91 7.10
CA THR A 207 -14.67 -32.39 8.45
C THR A 207 -15.21 -30.99 8.72
N ASP A 208 -15.64 -30.26 7.69
CA ASP A 208 -16.16 -28.91 7.84
C ASP A 208 -17.68 -28.96 7.82
N ASP A 209 -18.30 -28.61 8.94
CA ASP A 209 -19.73 -28.32 8.97
C ASP A 209 -19.94 -26.99 8.22
N PRO A 210 -20.70 -26.96 7.11
CA PRO A 210 -20.97 -25.73 6.37
C PRO A 210 -21.62 -24.65 7.23
N ALA A 211 -22.24 -25.02 8.35
CA ALA A 211 -22.85 -24.10 9.31
C ALA A 211 -21.85 -23.43 10.28
N ASN A 212 -20.61 -23.90 10.36
CA ASN A 212 -19.60 -23.40 11.32
C ASN A 212 -18.34 -22.84 10.64
N ILE A 213 -18.49 -22.34 9.42
CA ILE A 213 -17.43 -21.70 8.64
C ILE A 213 -17.07 -20.34 9.25
N THR A 214 -15.78 -20.03 9.30
CA THR A 214 -15.27 -18.71 9.71
C THR A 214 -14.51 -18.07 8.55
N TYR A 215 -14.23 -16.77 8.60
CA TYR A 215 -13.41 -16.12 7.58
C TYR A 215 -11.97 -16.71 7.45
N LEU A 216 -11.53 -17.51 8.43
CA LEU A 216 -10.22 -18.18 8.44
C LEU A 216 -10.24 -19.59 7.82
N SER A 217 -11.41 -20.10 7.45
CA SER A 217 -11.54 -21.39 6.78
C SER A 217 -10.91 -21.36 5.38
N ALA A 218 -10.43 -22.52 4.91
CA ALA A 218 -9.94 -22.67 3.54
C ALA A 218 -11.09 -22.50 2.54
N ILE A 219 -10.79 -22.08 1.31
CA ILE A 219 -11.83 -22.00 0.26
C ILE A 219 -12.18 -23.41 -0.24
N THR A 220 -13.46 -23.66 -0.49
CA THR A 220 -13.95 -24.83 -1.21
C THR A 220 -14.92 -24.36 -2.29
N LEU A 221 -14.74 -24.81 -3.52
CA LEU A 221 -15.51 -24.38 -4.68
C LEU A 221 -16.86 -25.10 -4.74
N HIS A 222 -17.69 -24.90 -3.71
CA HIS A 222 -19.05 -25.43 -3.63
C HIS A 222 -20.05 -24.29 -3.36
N PRO A 223 -21.22 -24.23 -4.03
CA PRO A 223 -22.12 -23.08 -3.95
C PRO A 223 -22.54 -22.71 -2.51
N GLU A 224 -22.94 -23.69 -1.70
CA GLU A 224 -23.32 -23.46 -0.31
C GLU A 224 -22.15 -22.97 0.56
N TYR A 225 -20.96 -23.53 0.32
CA TYR A 225 -19.75 -23.19 1.08
C TYR A 225 -19.31 -21.75 0.76
N LEU A 226 -19.28 -21.38 -0.53
CA LEU A 226 -18.92 -20.02 -0.95
C LEU A 226 -19.89 -18.97 -0.40
N ASN A 227 -21.20 -19.27 -0.38
CA ASN A 227 -22.20 -18.35 0.18
C ASN A 227 -21.99 -18.12 1.69
N ASN A 228 -21.75 -19.19 2.46
CA ASN A 228 -21.50 -19.07 3.89
C ASN A 228 -20.15 -18.39 4.17
N MET A 229 -19.13 -18.68 3.36
CA MET A 229 -17.83 -18.02 3.46
C MET A 229 -17.91 -16.52 3.14
N ALA A 230 -18.67 -16.15 2.10
CA ALA A 230 -18.87 -14.75 1.73
C ALA A 230 -19.53 -13.95 2.88
N LYS A 231 -20.53 -14.55 3.54
CA LYS A 231 -21.16 -13.96 4.74
C LYS A 231 -20.18 -13.81 5.89
N ALA A 232 -19.39 -14.84 6.20
CA ALA A 232 -18.40 -14.77 7.28
C ALA A 232 -17.33 -13.69 7.04
N VAL A 233 -16.86 -13.54 5.79
CA VAL A 233 -15.92 -12.47 5.40
C VAL A 233 -16.57 -11.09 5.52
N GLU A 234 -17.83 -10.96 5.10
CA GLU A 234 -18.59 -9.71 5.17
C GLU A 234 -18.87 -9.26 6.61
N GLU A 235 -19.27 -10.19 7.49
CA GLU A 235 -19.44 -9.94 8.91
C GLU A 235 -18.14 -9.46 9.56
N GLU A 236 -17.00 -10.06 9.22
CA GLU A 236 -15.70 -9.64 9.73
C GLU A 236 -15.27 -8.27 9.19
N LEU A 237 -15.55 -7.96 7.91
CA LEU A 237 -15.34 -6.63 7.33
C LEU A 237 -16.13 -5.56 8.10
N LEU A 238 -17.42 -5.81 8.34
CA LEU A 238 -18.30 -4.91 9.07
C LEU A 238 -17.92 -4.79 10.55
N ARG A 239 -17.40 -5.86 11.15
CA ARG A 239 -16.87 -5.82 12.52
C ARG A 239 -15.64 -4.91 12.57
N ARG A 240 -14.67 -5.12 11.68
CA ARG A 240 -13.40 -4.37 11.67
C ARG A 240 -13.59 -2.91 11.26
N VAL A 241 -14.43 -2.59 10.27
CA VAL A 241 -14.60 -1.21 9.80
C VAL A 241 -15.07 -0.27 10.91
N ARG A 242 -15.82 -0.77 11.89
CA ARG A 242 -16.33 -0.03 13.05
C ARG A 242 -15.27 0.27 14.11
N GLU A 243 -14.08 -0.32 14.04
CA GLU A 243 -13.01 -0.05 15.00
C GLU A 243 -12.38 1.33 14.73
N GLU A 244 -12.07 2.08 15.80
CA GLU A 244 -11.73 3.52 15.73
C GLU A 244 -10.47 3.88 14.92
N LYS A 245 -9.54 2.92 14.75
CA LYS A 245 -8.28 3.15 14.04
C LYS A 245 -8.27 2.37 12.74
N LYS A 246 -8.15 3.10 11.63
CA LYS A 246 -7.91 2.55 10.30
C LYS A 246 -6.61 3.07 9.76
N ASP A 247 -5.87 2.19 9.11
CA ASP A 247 -4.65 2.54 8.43
C ASP A 247 -4.95 3.11 7.04
N SER A 248 -3.98 3.80 6.46
CA SER A 248 -4.08 4.30 5.08
C SER A 248 -4.31 3.17 4.08
N GLY A 249 -3.86 1.95 4.39
CA GLY A 249 -4.11 0.74 3.60
C GLY A 249 -5.59 0.45 3.42
N THR A 250 -6.38 0.58 4.49
CA THR A 250 -7.84 0.38 4.46
C THR A 250 -8.52 1.39 3.53
N ILE A 251 -8.15 2.66 3.61
CA ILE A 251 -8.73 3.71 2.77
C ILE A 251 -8.42 3.44 1.30
N MET A 252 -7.19 3.06 0.98
CA MET A 252 -6.81 2.66 -0.38
C MET A 252 -7.54 1.41 -0.87
N ALA A 253 -7.81 0.43 0.01
CA ALA A 253 -8.57 -0.76 -0.36
C ALA A 253 -10.04 -0.44 -0.65
N LEU A 254 -10.67 0.43 0.15
CA LEU A 254 -12.02 0.90 -0.10
C LEU A 254 -12.11 1.74 -1.38
N GLN A 255 -11.11 2.59 -1.65
CA GLN A 255 -10.97 3.29 -2.93
C GLN A 255 -10.89 2.31 -4.11
N SER A 256 -10.09 1.24 -3.98
CA SER A 256 -9.98 0.21 -5.01
C SER A 256 -11.30 -0.53 -5.22
N LEU A 257 -12.03 -0.85 -4.14
CA LEU A 257 -13.32 -1.51 -4.19
C LEU A 257 -14.37 -0.63 -4.88
N ALA A 258 -14.50 0.64 -4.47
CA ALA A 258 -15.40 1.60 -5.09
C ALA A 258 -15.05 1.83 -6.57
N GLY A 259 -13.75 1.94 -6.87
CA GLY A 259 -13.27 2.02 -8.25
C GLY A 259 -13.65 0.81 -9.08
N CYS A 260 -13.65 -0.39 -8.49
CA CYS A 260 -14.11 -1.61 -9.15
C CYS A 260 -15.62 -1.60 -9.39
N VAL A 261 -16.42 -1.22 -8.39
CA VAL A 261 -17.89 -1.10 -8.52
C VAL A 261 -18.27 -0.05 -9.57
N ALA A 262 -17.55 1.06 -9.63
CA ALA A 262 -17.76 2.11 -10.63
C ALA A 262 -17.21 1.75 -12.02
N SER A 263 -16.63 0.56 -12.19
CA SER A 263 -16.14 0.04 -13.48
C SER A 263 -17.15 -0.91 -14.13
N ILE A 264 -16.93 -1.29 -15.39
CA ILE A 264 -17.86 -2.18 -16.12
C ILE A 264 -17.77 -3.64 -15.63
N ASP A 265 -16.75 -3.99 -14.84
CA ASP A 265 -16.44 -5.36 -14.40
C ASP A 265 -17.61 -6.00 -13.64
N LEU A 266 -18.21 -7.06 -14.22
CA LEU A 266 -19.32 -7.78 -13.62
C LEU A 266 -18.95 -8.43 -12.28
N SER A 267 -17.69 -8.81 -12.07
CA SER A 267 -17.23 -9.46 -10.84
C SER A 267 -17.38 -8.57 -9.60
N CYS A 268 -17.41 -7.25 -9.80
CA CYS A 268 -17.52 -6.25 -8.74
C CYS A 268 -18.93 -5.66 -8.59
N ARG A 269 -19.84 -5.86 -9.54
CA ARG A 269 -21.22 -5.32 -9.44
C ARG A 269 -21.95 -5.86 -8.21
N THR A 270 -21.76 -7.13 -7.88
CA THR A 270 -22.38 -7.78 -6.71
C THR A 270 -21.85 -7.23 -5.38
N SER A 271 -20.69 -6.54 -5.38
CA SER A 271 -20.12 -5.90 -4.20
C SER A 271 -20.65 -4.50 -3.92
N SER A 272 -21.51 -3.93 -4.78
CA SER A 272 -21.97 -2.54 -4.63
C SER A 272 -22.61 -2.24 -3.27
N PRO A 273 -23.56 -3.05 -2.74
CA PRO A 273 -24.17 -2.79 -1.44
C PRO A 273 -23.16 -2.83 -0.30
N LEU A 274 -22.24 -3.80 -0.34
CA LEU A 274 -21.18 -3.94 0.66
C LEU A 274 -20.20 -2.77 0.61
N ALA A 275 -19.79 -2.35 -0.59
CA ALA A 275 -18.89 -1.21 -0.77
C ALA A 275 -19.51 0.08 -0.21
N LYS A 276 -20.78 0.35 -0.52
CA LYS A 276 -21.52 1.51 0.00
C LYS A 276 -21.58 1.46 1.53
N LEU A 277 -22.02 0.34 2.09
CA LEU A 277 -22.13 0.14 3.53
C LEU A 277 -20.80 0.32 4.27
N LEU A 278 -19.69 -0.23 3.75
CA LEU A 278 -18.37 -0.08 4.37
C LEU A 278 -17.90 1.37 4.38
N ILE A 279 -18.08 2.09 3.26
CA ILE A 279 -17.64 3.48 3.14
C ILE A 279 -18.49 4.39 4.03
N GLU A 280 -19.82 4.22 4.02
CA GLU A 280 -20.73 4.98 4.89
C GLU A 280 -20.44 4.73 6.38
N THR A 281 -20.19 3.48 6.77
CA THR A 281 -19.81 3.14 8.14
C THR A 281 -18.50 3.81 8.52
N LEU A 282 -17.51 3.83 7.62
CA LEU A 282 -16.24 4.49 7.90
C LEU A 282 -16.38 6.02 8.00
N LEU A 283 -17.24 6.64 7.18
CA LEU A 283 -17.51 8.08 7.21
C LEU A 283 -18.09 8.56 8.56
N GLN A 284 -18.74 7.67 9.32
CA GLN A 284 -19.23 7.96 10.67
C GLN A 284 -18.10 8.05 11.71
N SER A 285 -16.89 7.60 11.40
CA SER A 285 -15.74 7.70 12.30
C SER A 285 -15.32 9.15 12.52
N GLU A 286 -15.05 9.53 13.78
CA GLU A 286 -14.56 10.86 14.14
C GLU A 286 -13.09 11.08 13.72
N ASN A 287 -12.30 9.99 13.59
CA ASN A 287 -10.85 10.04 13.38
C ASN A 287 -10.40 10.28 11.93
N LEU A 288 -11.33 10.48 10.99
CA LEU A 288 -10.99 10.76 9.60
C LEU A 288 -10.56 12.21 9.40
N SER A 289 -9.43 12.42 8.74
CA SER A 289 -9.04 13.73 8.22
C SER A 289 -10.03 14.22 7.16
N ASN A 290 -10.09 15.54 6.96
CA ASN A 290 -10.93 16.13 5.91
C ASN A 290 -10.61 15.57 4.52
N THR A 291 -9.33 15.30 4.23
CA THR A 291 -8.89 14.69 2.98
C THR A 291 -9.44 13.29 2.78
N GLU A 292 -9.41 12.46 3.83
CA GLU A 292 -9.94 11.10 3.76
C GLU A 292 -11.46 11.11 3.59
N ARG A 293 -12.17 11.98 4.32
CA ARG A 293 -13.63 12.18 4.13
C ARG A 293 -13.96 12.61 2.71
N ALA A 294 -13.17 13.52 2.13
CA ALA A 294 -13.35 13.99 0.76
C ALA A 294 -13.23 12.83 -0.24
N HIS A 295 -12.18 12.02 -0.12
CA HIS A 295 -11.97 10.88 -1.00
C HIS A 295 -13.04 9.80 -0.84
N LEU A 296 -13.48 9.50 0.38
CA LEU A 296 -14.54 8.52 0.62
C LEU A 296 -15.88 8.97 0.02
N ASN A 297 -16.26 10.24 0.23
CA ASN A 297 -17.45 10.80 -0.42
C ASN A 297 -17.34 10.80 -1.94
N TYR A 298 -16.18 11.18 -2.50
CA TYR A 298 -15.97 11.13 -3.95
C TYR A 298 -16.12 9.70 -4.52
N ASN A 299 -15.71 8.67 -3.78
CA ASN A 299 -15.92 7.28 -4.19
C ASN A 299 -17.40 6.88 -4.18
N LEU A 300 -18.17 7.29 -3.16
CA LEU A 300 -19.62 7.08 -3.14
C LEU A 300 -20.30 7.78 -4.32
N ALA A 301 -19.91 9.04 -4.60
CA ALA A 301 -20.42 9.76 -5.75
C ALA A 301 -20.14 9.02 -7.07
N ARG A 302 -18.90 8.53 -7.27
CA ARG A 302 -18.54 7.76 -8.47
C ARG A 302 -19.36 6.48 -8.61
N MET A 303 -19.66 5.79 -7.51
CA MET A 303 -20.53 4.62 -7.51
C MET A 303 -21.97 5.03 -7.88
N ALA A 304 -22.51 6.09 -7.28
CA ALA A 304 -23.85 6.59 -7.58
C ALA A 304 -23.98 7.03 -9.05
N MET A 305 -23.00 7.75 -9.58
CA MET A 305 -22.92 8.11 -11.01
C MET A 305 -22.94 6.87 -11.92
N HIS A 306 -22.25 5.79 -11.54
CA HIS A 306 -22.25 4.54 -12.32
C HIS A 306 -23.64 3.88 -12.40
N PHE A 307 -24.43 3.99 -11.33
CA PHE A 307 -25.81 3.49 -11.27
C PHE A 307 -26.86 4.53 -11.69
N GLU A 308 -26.43 5.67 -12.24
CA GLU A 308 -27.28 6.78 -12.67
C GLU A 308 -28.14 7.39 -11.53
N ASP A 309 -27.69 7.23 -10.28
CA ASP A 309 -28.29 7.89 -9.11
C ASP A 309 -27.67 9.29 -8.95
N TRP A 310 -28.11 10.21 -9.80
CA TRP A 310 -27.52 11.54 -9.91
C TRP A 310 -27.73 12.40 -8.64
N GLU A 311 -28.80 12.19 -7.89
CA GLU A 311 -29.11 12.95 -6.67
C GLU A 311 -28.18 12.53 -5.51
N ASP A 312 -27.96 11.22 -5.32
CA ASP A 312 -26.98 10.69 -4.36
C ASP A 312 -25.55 11.12 -4.77
N ALA A 313 -25.24 11.10 -6.07
CA ALA A 313 -23.96 11.54 -6.59
C ALA A 313 -23.65 13.01 -6.28
N GLU A 314 -24.62 13.91 -6.49
CA GLU A 314 -24.46 15.34 -6.20
C GLU A 314 -24.22 15.57 -4.71
N THR A 315 -25.03 14.95 -3.85
CA THR A 315 -24.92 15.06 -2.39
C THR A 315 -23.53 14.67 -1.89
N HIS A 316 -23.00 13.56 -2.39
CA HIS A 316 -21.65 13.12 -2.04
C HIS A 316 -20.55 14.02 -2.62
N LEU A 317 -20.73 14.58 -3.81
CA LEU A 317 -19.77 15.53 -4.38
C LEU A 317 -19.70 16.83 -3.58
N ASP A 318 -20.83 17.35 -3.12
CA ASP A 318 -20.87 18.53 -2.26
C ASP A 318 -20.13 18.29 -0.95
N HIS A 319 -20.40 17.17 -0.27
CA HIS A 319 -19.65 16.77 0.93
C HIS A 319 -18.14 16.60 0.67
N ALA A 320 -17.76 16.11 -0.52
CA ALA A 320 -16.37 15.95 -0.89
C ALA A 320 -15.65 17.30 -1.10
N ILE A 321 -16.31 18.26 -1.75
CA ILE A 321 -15.77 19.58 -2.05
C ILE A 321 -15.72 20.48 -0.80
N ASP A 322 -16.68 20.37 0.10
CA ASP A 322 -16.77 21.17 1.33
C ASP A 322 -15.65 20.86 2.33
N ALA A 323 -15.03 19.69 2.23
CA ALA A 323 -13.85 19.31 3.01
C ALA A 323 -12.58 20.15 2.68
N LYS A 324 -12.72 21.22 1.88
CA LYS A 324 -11.70 22.24 1.55
C LYS A 324 -10.47 21.71 0.80
N LEU A 325 -10.58 20.56 0.14
CA LEU A 325 -9.68 20.21 -0.96
C LEU A 325 -10.39 20.52 -2.27
N ILE A 326 -9.99 21.61 -2.93
CA ILE A 326 -10.40 21.86 -4.31
C ILE A 326 -9.59 20.91 -5.19
N ASP A 327 -10.05 19.67 -5.31
CA ASP A 327 -9.63 18.81 -6.42
C ASP A 327 -10.49 19.18 -7.63
N LEU A 328 -9.83 19.73 -8.64
CA LEU A 328 -10.46 20.14 -9.89
C LEU A 328 -11.24 19.00 -10.56
N GLN A 329 -10.86 17.74 -10.32
CA GLN A 329 -11.59 16.58 -10.83
C GLN A 329 -12.99 16.45 -10.22
N MET A 330 -13.16 16.82 -8.94
CA MET A 330 -14.45 16.77 -8.24
C MET A 330 -15.39 17.86 -8.76
N LEU A 331 -14.88 19.05 -9.07
CA LEU A 331 -15.68 20.13 -9.68
C LEU A 331 -16.18 19.76 -11.09
N VAL A 332 -15.33 19.11 -11.90
CA VAL A 332 -15.73 18.62 -13.23
C VAL A 332 -16.81 17.55 -13.09
N ALA A 333 -16.66 16.62 -12.13
CA ALA A 333 -17.67 15.61 -11.87
C ALA A 333 -19.00 16.22 -11.39
N LEU A 334 -18.96 17.21 -10.49
CA LEU A 334 -20.15 17.91 -10.00
C LEU A 334 -20.89 18.64 -11.13
N ALA A 335 -20.16 19.34 -12.01
CA ALA A 335 -20.76 20.00 -13.16
C ALA A 335 -21.45 19.00 -14.10
N ASP A 336 -20.84 17.83 -14.35
CA ASP A 336 -21.46 16.76 -15.15
C ASP A 336 -22.75 16.24 -14.51
N VAL A 337 -22.72 15.93 -13.20
CA VAL A 337 -23.91 15.48 -12.45
C VAL A 337 -25.03 16.53 -12.48
N GLN A 338 -24.70 17.81 -12.26
CA GLN A 338 -25.66 18.91 -12.32
C GLN A 338 -26.29 19.06 -13.71
N ILE A 339 -25.53 18.84 -14.78
CA ILE A 339 -26.06 18.80 -16.16
C ILE A 339 -27.04 17.64 -16.33
N GLN A 340 -26.72 16.44 -15.82
CA GLN A 340 -27.64 15.30 -15.89
C GLN A 340 -28.93 15.55 -15.12
N LEU A 341 -28.86 16.23 -13.97
CA LEU A 341 -30.02 16.67 -13.18
C LEU A 341 -30.80 17.83 -13.80
N GLY A 342 -30.30 18.45 -14.87
CA GLY A 342 -30.92 19.63 -15.48
C GLY A 342 -30.70 20.94 -14.71
N LYS A 343 -29.79 20.96 -13.72
CA LYS A 343 -29.43 22.13 -12.91
C LYS A 343 -28.41 23.02 -13.62
N ILE A 344 -28.78 23.53 -14.79
CA ILE A 344 -27.89 24.26 -15.71
C ILE A 344 -27.22 25.48 -15.05
N ASN A 345 -27.97 26.24 -14.24
CA ASN A 345 -27.45 27.42 -13.54
C ASN A 345 -26.39 27.06 -12.49
N GLU A 346 -26.55 25.93 -11.80
CA GLU A 346 -25.60 25.45 -10.80
C GLU A 346 -24.35 24.90 -11.49
N ALA A 347 -24.52 24.10 -12.55
CA ALA A 347 -23.42 23.61 -13.38
C ALA A 347 -22.54 24.74 -13.91
N THR A 348 -23.17 25.83 -14.37
CA THR A 348 -22.46 27.02 -14.88
C THR A 348 -21.59 27.65 -13.78
N ARG A 349 -22.14 27.84 -12.58
CA ARG A 349 -21.39 28.37 -11.42
C ARG A 349 -20.24 27.45 -11.01
N THR A 350 -20.44 26.13 -11.06
CA THR A 350 -19.41 25.14 -10.75
C THR A 350 -18.25 25.21 -11.75
N ILE A 351 -18.54 25.37 -13.04
CA ILE A 351 -17.54 25.56 -14.10
C ILE A 351 -16.78 26.89 -13.94
N GLU A 352 -17.46 27.97 -13.58
CA GLU A 352 -16.82 29.25 -13.26
C GLU A 352 -15.88 29.13 -12.07
N ARG A 353 -16.29 28.42 -11.01
CA ARG A 353 -15.45 28.12 -9.85
C ARG A 353 -14.19 27.36 -10.25
N TYR A 354 -14.32 26.35 -11.13
CA TYR A 354 -13.17 25.63 -11.70
C TYR A 354 -12.20 26.59 -12.42
N ARG A 355 -12.70 27.48 -13.27
CA ARG A 355 -11.86 28.42 -14.05
C ARG A 355 -11.10 29.41 -13.18
N SER A 356 -11.69 29.82 -12.07
CA SER A 356 -11.12 30.79 -11.13
C SER A 356 -9.98 30.23 -10.26
N SER A 357 -9.74 28.92 -10.28
CA SER A 357 -8.67 28.29 -9.51
C SER A 357 -7.29 28.53 -10.14
N ASP A 358 -6.36 29.06 -9.35
CA ASP A 358 -5.00 29.51 -9.76
C ASP A 358 -4.12 28.37 -10.33
N THR A 359 -4.46 27.13 -9.98
CA THR A 359 -3.81 25.93 -10.52
C THR A 359 -4.62 25.42 -11.70
N GLN A 360 -4.39 25.90 -12.91
CA GLN A 360 -4.92 25.23 -14.12
C GLN A 360 -3.91 24.18 -14.60
N PRO A 361 -3.98 22.90 -14.17
CA PRO A 361 -3.30 21.86 -14.89
C PRO A 361 -3.89 21.79 -16.30
N THR A 362 -3.06 21.52 -17.29
CA THR A 362 -3.48 21.18 -18.68
C THR A 362 -4.37 19.94 -18.76
N PHE A 363 -4.57 19.25 -17.64
CA PHE A 363 -5.35 18.02 -17.50
C PHE A 363 -6.85 18.33 -17.62
N ARG A 364 -7.54 17.65 -18.55
CA ARG A 364 -9.02 17.62 -18.69
C ARG A 364 -9.72 18.85 -19.31
N ARG A 365 -9.00 19.71 -20.05
CA ARG A 365 -9.63 20.80 -20.84
C ARG A 365 -10.61 20.28 -21.88
N ASP A 366 -10.31 19.13 -22.48
CA ASP A 366 -11.16 18.39 -23.42
C ASP A 366 -12.52 18.01 -22.80
N VAL A 367 -12.52 17.48 -21.58
CA VAL A 367 -13.75 17.11 -20.87
C VAL A 367 -14.56 18.33 -20.45
N LEU A 368 -13.90 19.40 -19.99
CA LEU A 368 -14.58 20.67 -19.70
C LEU A 368 -15.26 21.23 -20.95
N GLN A 369 -14.56 21.22 -22.09
CA GLN A 369 -15.08 21.70 -23.36
C GLN A 369 -16.26 20.85 -23.88
N GLN A 370 -16.23 19.54 -23.63
CA GLN A 370 -17.36 18.66 -23.92
C GLN A 370 -18.59 18.99 -23.06
N LEU A 371 -18.40 19.26 -21.77
CA LEU A 371 -19.47 19.68 -20.86
C LEU A 371 -20.07 21.04 -21.27
N GLU A 372 -19.23 21.99 -21.69
CA GLU A 372 -19.65 23.28 -22.20
C GLU A 372 -20.49 23.15 -23.48
N ASN A 373 -20.05 22.29 -24.41
CA ASN A 373 -20.83 22.00 -25.62
C ASN A 373 -22.20 21.40 -25.27
N ASN A 374 -22.25 20.50 -24.28
CA ASN A 374 -23.49 19.89 -23.80
C ASN A 374 -24.44 20.93 -23.16
N LEU A 375 -23.89 21.91 -22.43
CA LEU A 375 -24.64 23.02 -21.85
C LEU A 375 -25.26 23.90 -22.94
N THR A 376 -24.50 24.28 -23.97
CA THR A 376 -25.02 25.12 -25.08
C THR A 376 -26.06 24.42 -25.96
N ASN A 377 -26.07 23.08 -26.00
CA ASN A 377 -26.95 22.31 -26.88
C ASN A 377 -28.27 21.86 -26.21
N ARG A 378 -28.46 22.08 -24.90
CA ARG A 378 -29.74 21.78 -24.22
C ARG A 378 -30.63 23.03 -24.21
N PRO A 379 -31.87 22.97 -24.72
CA PRO A 379 -32.77 24.12 -24.69
C PRO A 379 -33.13 24.50 -23.24
N GLU A 380 -33.07 25.79 -22.93
CA GLU A 380 -33.59 26.35 -21.68
C GLU A 380 -35.10 26.02 -21.60
N ASN A 381 -35.49 25.18 -20.65
CA ASN A 381 -36.89 24.91 -20.30
C ASN A 381 -37.24 25.58 -18.99
#